data_AF-A0A8T3YQ81-F1
#
_entry.id   AF-A0A8T3YQ81-F1
#
_cell.length_a   1.000
_cell.length_b   1.000
_cell.length_c   1.000
_cell.angle_alpha   90.00
_cell.angle_beta   90.00
_cell.angle_gamma   90.00
#
_symmetry.space_group_name_H-M   'P 1'
#
loop_
_entity.id
_entity.type
_entity.pdbx_description
1 polymer ?
#
loop_
_entity_poly.entity_id
_entity_poly.type
_entity_poly.pdbx_seq_one_letter_code
_entity_poly.pdbx_strand_id
1 'polypeptide(L)'
;MSTSNLVRRSQISWAIILTIFFLILFAMLLYLLSSYMQAGADLSLIRGQLSETELVPLKEHIQDCLDLASRKGLILAGKHGGVIYTSQGGPTPDPPPTSLGEDYLLYEGDIIPYAVVPFRGTLGGGSFRYAAEPPEYPWDGFPEYQPPCDTTCPPPTTSTKGLSGYNLLTSLPKLFTVSMQDQLERYIHNTTLTCIDWNQFTTLATSAGNSSLHVIITHASTIISFEYPLVITNTITGAQGRIRDFLIEYPVRLGQMINFTSDTLDDEVSTLEFNLNASTVETLTFERRDHIHNLDYIIITSDPQSTILETPYELRFAIRNRRPALFLLNDSRHRTLNTFVICGGKDSNQNYDPPIIFLTQNQAQLCIQNGNGCNPSSTCAILNAIDPDDNPLTYTYQLDTPEPTNATTIVSEATLILLQATNQRLGIMVNVTDGQHADSQTLRFRTTRIP
;
A
#
# COMPACT_ATOMS: atom_id res chain seq x y z
N MET A 1 50.88 -48.27 20.70
CA MET A 1 49.72 -48.97 20.11
C MET A 1 49.23 -48.16 18.91
N SER A 2 49.23 -48.77 17.73
CA SER A 2 49.13 -48.10 16.42
C SER A 2 47.67 -47.85 16.03
N THR A 3 47.23 -46.59 16.12
CA THR A 3 45.88 -46.13 15.72
C THR A 3 45.75 -45.92 14.20
N SER A 4 46.83 -46.11 13.42
CA SER A 4 46.81 -45.85 11.97
C SER A 4 46.08 -46.90 11.13
N ASN A 5 45.83 -48.11 11.68
CA ASN A 5 45.15 -49.18 10.96
C ASN A 5 43.62 -49.15 11.08
N LEU A 6 43.04 -48.43 12.07
CA LEU A 6 41.58 -48.28 12.17
C LEU A 6 41.02 -47.27 11.16
N VAL A 7 41.77 -46.18 10.90
CA VAL A 7 41.33 -45.11 9.98
C VAL A 7 41.22 -45.61 8.54
N ARG A 8 42.16 -46.47 8.09
CA ARG A 8 42.13 -47.03 6.72
C ARG A 8 40.95 -47.97 6.44
N ARG A 9 40.43 -48.68 7.46
CA ARG A 9 39.28 -49.59 7.28
C ARG A 9 37.95 -48.84 7.23
N SER A 10 37.82 -47.73 7.96
CA SER A 10 36.62 -46.87 7.94
C SER A 10 36.45 -46.14 6.61
N GLN A 11 37.55 -45.68 6.00
CA GLN A 11 37.53 -44.97 4.71
C GLN A 11 37.01 -45.83 3.56
N ILE A 12 37.30 -47.13 3.56
CA ILE A 12 36.84 -48.05 2.49
C ILE A 12 35.32 -48.25 2.56
N SER A 13 34.75 -48.41 3.76
CA SER A 13 33.30 -48.57 3.92
C SER A 13 32.53 -47.35 3.45
N TRP A 14 33.05 -46.13 3.68
CA TRP A 14 32.38 -44.90 3.26
C TRP A 14 32.38 -44.72 1.73
N ALA A 15 33.49 -45.08 1.05
CA ALA A 15 33.56 -45.05 -0.40
C ALA A 15 32.56 -46.01 -1.08
N ILE A 16 32.33 -47.19 -0.48
CA ILE A 16 31.35 -48.17 -0.98
C ILE A 16 29.93 -47.62 -0.84
N ILE A 17 29.57 -47.04 0.32
CA ILE A 17 28.25 -46.47 0.56
C ILE A 17 27.95 -45.33 -0.43
N LEU A 18 28.93 -44.43 -0.63
CA LEU A 18 28.78 -43.31 -1.57
C LEU A 18 28.58 -43.79 -3.01
N THR A 19 29.32 -44.82 -3.44
CA THR A 19 29.19 -45.39 -4.79
C THR A 19 27.80 -46.00 -5.01
N ILE A 20 27.28 -46.74 -4.03
CA ILE A 20 25.94 -47.32 -4.08
C ILE A 20 24.86 -46.22 -4.16
N PHE A 21 25.02 -45.14 -3.39
CA PHE A 21 24.10 -44.00 -3.43
C PHE A 21 24.03 -43.34 -4.81
N PHE A 22 25.19 -43.09 -5.44
CA PHE A 22 25.23 -42.56 -6.82
C PHE A 22 24.62 -43.53 -7.84
N LEU A 23 24.81 -44.84 -7.67
CA LEU A 23 24.23 -45.85 -8.56
C LEU A 23 22.70 -45.89 -8.45
N ILE A 24 22.15 -45.73 -7.24
CA ILE A 24 20.70 -45.62 -7.02
C ILE A 24 20.15 -44.33 -7.65
N LEU A 25 20.81 -43.19 -7.44
CA LEU A 25 20.42 -41.92 -8.08
C LEU A 25 20.43 -42.02 -9.60
N PHE A 26 21.47 -42.65 -10.17
CA PHE A 26 21.59 -42.85 -11.61
C PHE A 26 20.52 -43.82 -12.16
N ALA A 27 20.25 -44.91 -11.46
CA ALA A 27 19.19 -45.85 -11.84
C ALA A 27 17.80 -45.19 -11.76
N MET A 28 17.56 -44.36 -10.74
CA MET A 28 16.33 -43.58 -10.61
C MET A 28 16.20 -42.55 -11.74
N LEU A 29 17.28 -41.85 -12.09
CA LEU A 29 17.31 -40.93 -13.22
C LEU A 29 17.02 -41.65 -14.55
N LEU A 30 17.64 -42.81 -14.79
CA LEU A 30 17.39 -43.62 -15.98
C LEU A 30 15.95 -44.14 -16.04
N TYR A 31 15.38 -44.54 -14.89
CA TYR A 31 13.99 -44.97 -14.80
C TYR A 31 13.02 -43.83 -15.12
N LEU A 32 13.30 -42.62 -14.61
CA LEU A 32 12.53 -41.42 -14.94
C LEU A 32 12.66 -41.04 -16.42
N LEU A 33 13.85 -41.16 -17.01
CA LEU A 33 14.05 -40.93 -18.44
C LEU A 33 13.32 -41.99 -19.30
N SER A 34 13.33 -43.26 -18.91
CA SER A 34 12.66 -44.31 -19.67
C SER A 34 11.14 -44.22 -19.59
N SER A 35 10.59 -43.86 -18.43
CA SER A 35 9.14 -43.64 -18.28
C SER A 35 8.67 -42.43 -19.10
N TYR A 36 9.49 -41.39 -19.19
CA TYR A 36 9.25 -40.25 -20.08
C TYR A 36 9.27 -40.66 -21.56
N MET A 37 10.20 -41.51 -21.98
CA MET A 37 10.27 -41.98 -23.36
C MET A 37 9.16 -42.95 -23.74
N GLN A 38 8.73 -43.83 -22.82
CA GLN A 38 7.61 -44.76 -23.09
C GLN A 38 6.27 -44.03 -23.23
N ALA A 39 6.05 -42.93 -22.49
CA ALA A 39 4.89 -42.07 -22.69
C ALA A 39 4.86 -41.42 -24.10
N GLY A 40 6.01 -41.27 -24.76
CA GLY A 40 6.09 -40.79 -26.15
C GLY A 40 5.96 -41.88 -27.21
N ALA A 41 6.24 -43.15 -26.90
CA ALA A 41 6.32 -44.22 -27.89
C ALA A 41 4.95 -44.75 -28.38
N ASP A 42 3.90 -44.64 -27.57
CA ASP A 42 2.52 -45.00 -27.95
C ASP A 42 1.91 -44.07 -29.02
N LEU A 43 2.59 -42.98 -29.40
CA LEU A 43 2.13 -42.04 -30.43
C LEU A 43 2.44 -42.45 -31.87
N SER A 44 3.26 -43.49 -32.09
CA SER A 44 3.92 -43.74 -33.38
C SER A 44 3.24 -44.74 -34.32
N LEU A 45 2.13 -45.38 -33.92
CA LEU A 45 1.66 -46.58 -34.64
C LEU A 45 0.38 -46.45 -35.48
N ILE A 46 -0.25 -45.28 -35.62
CA ILE A 46 -1.46 -45.16 -36.48
C ILE A 46 -1.44 -43.85 -37.29
N ARG A 47 -1.15 -43.97 -38.59
CA ARG A 47 -1.39 -43.01 -39.70
C ARG A 47 -0.84 -41.58 -39.53
N GLY A 48 0.18 -41.27 -40.34
CA GLY A 48 0.52 -39.90 -40.78
C GLY A 48 0.48 -38.87 -39.66
N GLN A 49 1.53 -38.80 -38.84
CA GLN A 49 1.68 -37.63 -37.97
C GLN A 49 1.87 -36.39 -38.86
N LEU A 50 1.17 -35.30 -38.55
CA LEU A 50 1.50 -34.00 -39.15
C LEU A 50 2.99 -33.75 -38.93
N SER A 51 3.68 -33.24 -39.95
CA SER A 51 5.05 -32.80 -39.73
C SER A 51 5.05 -31.67 -38.71
N GLU A 52 6.05 -31.63 -37.83
CA GLU A 52 6.28 -30.48 -36.94
C GLU A 52 6.28 -29.17 -37.75
N THR A 53 6.83 -29.20 -38.97
CA THR A 53 6.86 -28.04 -39.88
C THR A 53 5.49 -27.53 -40.31
N GLU A 54 4.47 -28.40 -40.39
CA GLU A 54 3.08 -28.00 -40.69
C GLU A 54 2.39 -27.39 -39.46
N LEU A 55 2.84 -27.73 -38.26
CA LEU A 55 2.29 -27.23 -36.99
C LEU A 55 2.94 -25.93 -36.53
N VAL A 56 4.19 -25.65 -36.93
CA VAL A 56 4.94 -24.45 -36.53
C VAL A 56 4.13 -23.16 -36.75
N PRO A 57 3.53 -22.88 -37.92
CA PRO A 57 2.83 -21.61 -38.14
C PRO A 57 1.62 -21.42 -37.21
N LEU A 58 0.90 -22.51 -36.91
CA LEU A 58 -0.22 -22.46 -35.97
C LEU A 58 0.25 -22.26 -34.53
N LYS A 59 1.34 -22.93 -34.14
CA LYS A 59 1.95 -22.78 -32.81
C LYS A 59 2.45 -21.35 -32.59
N GLU A 60 3.14 -20.79 -33.58
CA GLU A 60 3.61 -19.40 -33.57
C GLU A 60 2.44 -18.42 -33.46
N HIS A 61 1.37 -18.59 -34.25
CA HIS A 61 0.20 -17.73 -34.17
C HIS A 61 -0.49 -17.74 -32.80
N ILE A 62 -0.65 -18.93 -32.19
CA ILE A 62 -1.22 -19.03 -30.83
C ILE A 62 -0.28 -18.39 -29.80
N GLN A 63 1.03 -18.61 -29.94
CA GLN A 63 2.05 -18.01 -29.08
C GLN A 63 2.03 -16.49 -29.17
N ASP A 64 1.94 -15.92 -30.37
CA ASP A 64 1.87 -14.48 -30.62
C ASP A 64 0.59 -13.87 -30.03
N CYS A 65 -0.53 -14.57 -30.15
CA CYS A 65 -1.79 -14.17 -29.51
C CYS A 65 -1.69 -14.17 -27.98
N LEU A 66 -1.09 -15.22 -27.41
CA LEU A 66 -0.85 -15.31 -25.97
C LEU A 66 0.09 -14.19 -25.50
N ASP A 67 1.17 -13.91 -26.25
CA ASP A 67 2.15 -12.86 -25.97
C ASP A 67 1.52 -11.46 -26.04
N LEU A 68 0.71 -11.19 -27.06
CA LEU A 68 -0.05 -9.95 -27.18
C LEU A 68 -1.04 -9.76 -26.03
N ALA A 69 -1.82 -10.79 -25.71
CA ALA A 69 -2.78 -10.77 -24.62
C ALA A 69 -2.09 -10.55 -23.27
N SER A 70 -0.97 -11.23 -23.04
CA SER A 70 -0.18 -11.16 -21.82
C SER A 70 0.40 -9.77 -21.59
N ARG A 71 1.06 -9.18 -22.59
CA ARG A 71 1.56 -7.80 -22.50
C ARG A 71 0.45 -6.81 -22.18
N LYS A 72 -0.67 -6.87 -22.90
CA LYS A 72 -1.80 -5.97 -22.67
C LYS A 72 -2.38 -6.14 -21.26
N GLY A 73 -2.50 -7.38 -20.79
CA GLY A 73 -3.03 -7.69 -19.47
C GLY A 73 -2.15 -7.14 -18.36
N LEU A 74 -0.83 -7.35 -18.47
CA LEU A 74 0.13 -6.80 -17.52
C LEU A 74 0.10 -5.27 -17.50
N ILE A 75 0.06 -4.62 -18.67
CA ILE A 75 -0.03 -3.15 -18.77
C ILE A 75 -1.31 -2.63 -18.12
N LEU A 76 -2.47 -3.24 -18.39
CA LEU A 76 -3.76 -2.85 -17.80
C LEU A 76 -3.75 -3.05 -16.28
N ALA A 77 -3.25 -4.20 -15.80
CA ALA A 77 -3.13 -4.47 -14.38
C ALA A 77 -2.22 -3.45 -13.69
N GLY A 78 -1.11 -3.05 -14.31
CA GLY A 78 -0.23 -2.02 -13.76
C GLY A 78 -0.92 -0.66 -13.69
N LYS A 79 -1.53 -0.23 -14.80
CA LYS A 79 -2.23 1.05 -14.91
C LYS A 79 -3.40 1.22 -13.95
N HIS A 80 -4.04 0.15 -13.49
CA HIS A 80 -5.21 0.22 -12.61
C HIS A 80 -5.01 -0.52 -11.27
N GLY A 81 -3.79 -0.53 -10.72
CA GLY A 81 -3.55 -1.03 -9.37
C GLY A 81 -3.92 -2.51 -9.17
N GLY A 82 -3.87 -3.30 -10.24
CA GLY A 82 -4.21 -4.72 -10.29
C GLY A 82 -5.60 -5.08 -10.80
N VAL A 83 -6.45 -4.08 -11.08
CA VAL A 83 -7.84 -4.30 -11.49
C VAL A 83 -7.95 -4.28 -13.01
N ILE A 84 -8.69 -5.20 -13.60
CA ILE A 84 -9.03 -5.13 -15.04
C ILE A 84 -10.56 -5.07 -15.16
N TYR A 85 -11.05 -4.00 -15.75
CA TYR A 85 -12.49 -3.72 -15.80
C TYR A 85 -13.18 -4.47 -16.95
N THR A 86 -14.51 -4.62 -16.88
CA THR A 86 -15.31 -5.34 -17.86
C THR A 86 -15.26 -4.72 -19.26
N SER A 87 -15.25 -3.39 -19.36
CA SER A 87 -15.06 -2.67 -20.64
C SER A 87 -13.72 -2.98 -21.30
N GLN A 88 -12.75 -3.43 -20.50
CA GLN A 88 -11.41 -3.83 -20.93
C GLN A 88 -11.30 -5.34 -21.09
N GLY A 89 -12.36 -6.13 -20.87
CA GLY A 89 -12.33 -7.59 -20.96
C GLY A 89 -11.92 -8.32 -19.67
N GLY A 90 -11.79 -7.61 -18.54
CA GLY A 90 -11.56 -8.20 -17.23
C GLY A 90 -12.84 -8.61 -16.50
N PRO A 91 -12.72 -9.23 -15.31
CA PRO A 91 -13.87 -9.68 -14.52
C PRO A 91 -14.49 -8.60 -13.62
N THR A 92 -13.84 -7.45 -13.44
CA THR A 92 -14.32 -6.43 -12.49
C THR A 92 -15.32 -5.49 -13.17
N PRO A 93 -16.53 -5.29 -12.63
CA PRO A 93 -17.47 -4.32 -13.20
C PRO A 93 -16.85 -2.92 -13.30
N ASP A 94 -17.10 -2.23 -14.41
CA ASP A 94 -16.73 -0.82 -14.54
C ASP A 94 -17.43 0.03 -13.45
N PRO A 95 -16.70 0.90 -12.74
CA PRO A 95 -17.33 1.78 -11.77
C PRO A 95 -18.27 2.78 -12.48
N PRO A 96 -19.45 3.07 -11.92
CA PRO A 96 -20.35 4.06 -12.52
C PRO A 96 -19.71 5.46 -12.45
N PRO A 97 -20.01 6.38 -13.39
CA PRO A 97 -19.47 7.75 -13.36
C PRO A 97 -19.75 8.52 -12.07
N THR A 98 -20.80 8.13 -11.33
CA THR A 98 -21.17 8.74 -10.05
C THR A 98 -20.21 8.41 -8.92
N SER A 99 -19.31 7.43 -9.06
CA SER A 99 -18.32 7.09 -8.04
C SER A 99 -16.93 7.69 -8.30
N LEU A 100 -16.81 8.62 -9.26
CA LEU A 100 -15.60 9.43 -9.43
C LEU A 100 -15.35 10.25 -8.14
N GLY A 101 -14.16 10.10 -7.57
CA GLY A 101 -13.80 10.70 -6.28
C GLY A 101 -14.19 9.84 -5.05
N GLU A 102 -14.97 8.77 -5.25
CA GLU A 102 -15.43 7.87 -4.18
C GLU A 102 -14.87 6.45 -4.26
N ASP A 103 -14.74 5.90 -5.47
CA ASP A 103 -14.21 4.56 -5.70
C ASP A 103 -12.99 4.58 -6.64
N TYR A 104 -12.85 5.62 -7.46
CA TYR A 104 -11.75 5.77 -8.41
C TYR A 104 -11.47 7.24 -8.78
N LEU A 105 -10.34 7.47 -9.44
CA LEU A 105 -9.95 8.71 -10.12
C LEU A 105 -9.74 8.50 -11.61
N LEU A 106 -9.84 9.56 -12.40
CA LEU A 106 -9.44 9.55 -13.81
C LEU A 106 -8.06 10.17 -13.97
N TYR A 107 -7.15 9.46 -14.66
CA TYR A 107 -5.80 9.95 -14.95
C TYR A 107 -5.33 9.45 -16.30
N GLU A 108 -4.94 10.37 -17.19
CA GLU A 108 -4.53 10.05 -18.57
C GLU A 108 -5.58 9.23 -19.37
N GLY A 109 -6.85 9.33 -18.99
CA GLY A 109 -7.95 8.56 -19.59
C GLY A 109 -8.17 7.17 -18.99
N ASP A 110 -7.34 6.75 -18.04
CA ASP A 110 -7.46 5.48 -17.32
C ASP A 110 -8.26 5.65 -16.00
N ILE A 111 -8.92 4.57 -15.57
CA ILE A 111 -9.70 4.48 -14.32
C ILE A 111 -8.76 3.95 -13.23
N ILE A 112 -8.38 4.80 -12.28
CA ILE A 112 -7.42 4.49 -11.22
C ILE A 112 -8.17 4.23 -9.91
N PRO A 113 -8.19 2.98 -9.39
CA PRO A 113 -8.87 2.70 -8.12
C PRO A 113 -8.11 3.29 -6.93
N TYR A 114 -8.83 3.59 -5.85
CA TYR A 114 -8.17 3.94 -4.58
C TYR A 114 -7.56 2.70 -3.92
N ALA A 115 -6.26 2.76 -3.63
CA ALA A 115 -5.60 1.79 -2.77
C ALA A 115 -5.57 2.25 -1.31
N VAL A 116 -5.78 3.54 -1.02
CA VAL A 116 -5.94 4.03 0.35
C VAL A 116 -7.20 4.87 0.45
N VAL A 117 -8.06 4.50 1.39
CA VAL A 117 -9.28 5.26 1.72
C VAL A 117 -9.39 5.46 3.23
N PRO A 118 -9.94 6.59 3.69
CA PRO A 118 -10.28 6.79 5.08
C PRO A 118 -11.37 5.80 5.51
N PHE A 119 -11.46 5.56 6.81
CA PHE A 119 -12.49 4.70 7.38
C PHE A 119 -13.90 5.27 7.10
N ARG A 120 -14.89 4.39 6.88
CA ARG A 120 -16.32 4.76 6.87
C ARG A 120 -16.93 4.38 8.23
N GLY A 121 -16.92 5.32 9.17
CA GLY A 121 -17.38 5.14 10.54
C GLY A 121 -16.30 4.69 11.53
N THR A 122 -16.72 4.45 12.77
CA THR A 122 -15.82 4.02 13.86
C THR A 122 -15.89 2.50 14.02
N LEU A 123 -14.80 1.80 13.71
CA LEU A 123 -14.68 0.36 14.01
C LEU A 123 -14.01 0.16 15.37
N GLY A 124 -14.61 -0.67 16.21
CA GLY A 124 -14.13 -1.03 17.54
C GLY A 124 -14.91 -0.37 18.68
N GLY A 125 -15.23 -1.16 19.70
CA GLY A 125 -15.70 -0.67 21.00
C GLY A 125 -14.54 -0.67 22.00
N GLY A 126 -14.36 0.41 22.76
CA GLY A 126 -13.30 0.52 23.79
C GLY A 126 -12.05 1.28 23.34
N SER A 127 -10.88 0.79 23.75
CA SER A 127 -9.56 1.46 23.62
C SER A 127 -8.93 1.41 22.22
N PHE A 128 -9.47 0.61 21.31
CA PHE A 128 -9.05 0.57 19.90
C PHE A 128 -10.14 1.25 19.08
N ARG A 129 -10.07 2.58 18.99
CA ARG A 129 -10.99 3.36 18.16
C ARG A 129 -10.33 3.58 16.80
N TYR A 130 -10.65 2.73 15.84
CA TYR A 130 -10.44 3.10 14.44
C TYR A 130 -11.55 4.06 14.08
N ALA A 131 -11.24 5.34 13.98
CA ALA A 131 -12.26 6.37 13.78
C ALA A 131 -12.07 7.02 12.41
N ALA A 132 -13.15 7.03 11.62
CA ALA A 132 -13.25 7.81 10.38
C ALA A 132 -13.12 9.31 10.62
N GLU A 133 -13.49 9.74 11.81
CA GLU A 133 -13.34 11.11 12.26
C GLU A 133 -12.23 11.15 13.32
N PRO A 134 -11.40 12.21 13.35
CA PRO A 134 -10.46 12.41 14.42
C PRO A 134 -11.24 12.36 15.74
N PRO A 135 -10.81 11.57 16.73
CA PRO A 135 -11.54 11.49 17.98
C PRO A 135 -11.56 12.86 18.66
N GLU A 136 -12.67 13.19 19.35
CA GLU A 136 -12.73 14.41 20.17
C GLU A 136 -11.57 14.45 21.15
N TYR A 137 -10.76 15.49 21.06
CA TYR A 137 -9.60 15.66 21.89
C TYR A 137 -9.94 16.32 23.24
N PRO A 138 -9.26 15.95 24.35
CA PRO A 138 -8.39 14.77 24.46
C PRO A 138 -9.24 13.51 24.46
N TRP A 139 -8.89 12.54 23.64
CA TRP A 139 -9.55 11.24 23.71
C TRP A 139 -9.13 10.52 25.00
N ASP A 140 -9.94 9.57 25.46
CA ASP A 140 -9.61 8.77 26.65
C ASP A 140 -8.24 8.10 26.46
N GLY A 141 -7.25 8.50 27.27
CA GLY A 141 -5.86 8.05 27.16
C GLY A 141 -4.93 8.98 26.37
N PHE A 142 -5.31 10.22 26.08
CA PHE A 142 -4.38 11.24 25.57
C PHE A 142 -3.59 11.93 26.72
N PRO A 143 -2.28 12.29 26.57
CA PRO A 143 -1.37 11.94 25.48
C PRO A 143 -0.85 10.50 25.55
N GLU A 144 -0.99 9.89 26.72
CA GLU A 144 -0.40 8.60 27.04
C GLU A 144 -1.48 7.55 27.19
N TYR A 145 -1.69 6.76 26.14
CA TYR A 145 -2.29 5.44 26.35
C TYR A 145 -1.17 4.57 26.93
N GLN A 146 -0.81 4.84 28.18
CA GLN A 146 -0.13 3.86 29.00
C GLN A 146 -1.25 3.03 29.64
N PRO A 147 -1.46 1.75 29.25
CA PRO A 147 -2.04 0.82 30.21
C PRO A 147 -1.24 0.96 31.51
N PRO A 148 -1.83 0.81 32.70
CA PRO A 148 -1.11 0.99 33.97
C PRO A 148 0.05 -0.01 34.04
N CYS A 149 1.22 0.41 33.58
CA CYS A 149 2.45 -0.34 33.62
C CYS A 149 3.41 0.39 34.55
N ASP A 150 4.14 -0.40 35.32
CA ASP A 150 5.20 0.02 36.21
C ASP A 150 6.20 0.94 35.48
N THR A 151 6.82 1.86 36.23
CA THR A 151 7.97 2.74 35.90
C THR A 151 9.10 2.16 35.03
N THR A 152 9.10 0.86 34.75
CA THR A 152 10.06 0.14 33.91
C THR A 152 9.72 0.10 32.42
N CYS A 153 8.52 0.52 32.00
CA CYS A 153 8.23 0.59 30.57
C CYS A 153 8.96 1.78 29.93
N PRO A 154 9.65 1.56 28.78
CA PRO A 154 10.16 2.68 28.01
C PRO A 154 8.98 3.61 27.66
N PRO A 155 9.18 4.94 27.71
CA PRO A 155 8.17 5.87 27.21
C PRO A 155 7.80 5.40 25.80
N PRO A 156 6.52 5.40 25.41
CA PRO A 156 6.13 4.99 24.07
C PRO A 156 6.94 5.83 23.07
N THR A 157 7.94 5.19 22.47
CA THR A 157 8.76 5.72 21.39
C THR A 157 8.04 5.59 20.05
N THR A 158 6.93 4.86 20.06
CA THR A 158 6.16 4.57 18.87
C THR A 158 5.44 5.83 18.46
N SER A 159 5.70 6.24 17.22
CA SER A 159 4.85 7.12 16.43
C SER A 159 3.39 6.90 16.81
N THR A 160 2.61 7.98 16.80
CA THR A 160 1.15 7.93 16.86
C THR A 160 0.69 6.98 15.76
N LYS A 161 0.56 5.69 16.10
CA LYS A 161 0.05 4.64 15.22
C LYS A 161 -1.46 4.85 15.12
N GLY A 162 -1.83 5.91 14.43
CA GLY A 162 -3.20 6.21 14.03
C GLY A 162 -3.42 5.55 12.69
N LEU A 163 -4.33 4.58 12.63
CA LEU A 163 -4.81 4.05 11.37
C LEU A 163 -5.59 5.15 10.65
N SER A 164 -4.90 5.80 9.72
CA SER A 164 -5.40 6.97 8.96
C SER A 164 -6.12 6.54 7.67
N GLY A 165 -6.20 5.24 7.41
CA GLY A 165 -6.93 4.64 6.30
C GLY A 165 -6.78 3.12 6.27
N TYR A 166 -7.28 2.51 5.21
CA TYR A 166 -7.06 1.10 4.90
C TYR A 166 -6.32 0.95 3.57
N ASN A 167 -5.39 0.02 3.54
CA ASN A 167 -4.79 -0.48 2.32
C ASN A 167 -5.77 -1.44 1.62
N LEU A 168 -6.28 -1.01 0.46
CA LEU A 168 -7.16 -1.71 -0.46
C LEU A 168 -6.42 -2.17 -1.72
N LEU A 169 -5.09 -2.14 -1.74
CA LEU A 169 -4.31 -2.60 -2.89
C LEU A 169 -4.71 -4.03 -3.25
N THR A 170 -4.91 -4.28 -4.55
CA THR A 170 -5.32 -5.59 -5.04
C THR A 170 -4.29 -6.65 -4.66
N SER A 171 -4.70 -7.64 -3.86
CA SER A 171 -3.81 -8.73 -3.45
C SER A 171 -3.34 -9.58 -4.64
N LEU A 172 -2.11 -10.11 -4.55
CA LEU A 172 -1.54 -11.02 -5.53
C LEU A 172 -2.24 -12.39 -5.58
N PRO A 173 -2.24 -13.19 -4.48
CA PRO A 173 -2.62 -14.59 -4.56
C PRO A 173 -4.11 -14.76 -4.82
N LYS A 174 -4.46 -15.81 -5.54
CA LYS A 174 -5.84 -16.24 -5.84
C LYS A 174 -6.57 -16.80 -4.61
N LEU A 175 -6.61 -16.04 -3.52
CA LEU A 175 -7.42 -16.36 -2.34
C LEU A 175 -8.89 -15.96 -2.55
N PHE A 176 -9.15 -14.97 -3.41
CA PHE A 176 -10.48 -14.42 -3.70
C PHE A 176 -10.67 -14.21 -5.21
N THR A 177 -11.92 -14.09 -5.66
CA THR A 177 -12.33 -13.94 -7.07
C THR A 177 -12.02 -12.57 -7.70
N VAL A 178 -11.08 -11.84 -7.12
CA VAL A 178 -10.73 -10.45 -7.47
C VAL A 178 -9.24 -10.16 -7.27
N SER A 179 -8.41 -11.18 -7.03
CA SER A 179 -6.96 -10.99 -6.94
C SER A 179 -6.36 -10.62 -8.28
N MET A 180 -5.20 -9.95 -8.27
CA MET A 180 -4.49 -9.55 -9.48
C MET A 180 -4.18 -10.75 -10.38
N GLN A 181 -3.86 -11.90 -9.78
CA GLN A 181 -3.67 -13.15 -10.51
C GLN A 181 -4.95 -13.60 -11.22
N ASP A 182 -6.12 -13.59 -10.55
CA ASP A 182 -7.39 -13.98 -11.19
C ASP A 182 -7.79 -13.01 -12.32
N GLN A 183 -7.53 -11.71 -12.13
CA GLN A 183 -7.78 -10.66 -13.13
C GLN A 183 -6.97 -10.92 -14.40
N LEU A 184 -5.66 -11.14 -14.24
CA LEU A 184 -4.75 -11.47 -15.35
C LEU A 184 -5.13 -12.80 -16.01
N GLU A 185 -5.39 -13.85 -15.23
CA GLU A 185 -5.75 -15.17 -15.76
C GLU A 185 -6.97 -15.09 -16.68
N ARG A 186 -8.05 -14.44 -16.23
CA ARG A 186 -9.28 -14.32 -17.01
C ARG A 186 -9.13 -13.42 -18.23
N TYR A 187 -8.48 -12.26 -18.08
CA TYR A 187 -8.28 -11.34 -19.18
C TYR A 187 -7.42 -11.98 -20.28
N ILE A 188 -6.27 -12.56 -19.91
CA ILE A 188 -5.33 -13.16 -20.87
C ILE A 188 -5.97 -14.37 -21.54
N HIS A 189 -6.66 -15.23 -20.79
CA HIS A 189 -7.35 -16.39 -21.35
C HIS A 189 -8.38 -15.98 -22.42
N ASN A 190 -9.28 -15.08 -22.07
CA ASN A 190 -10.34 -14.64 -22.98
C ASN A 190 -9.77 -13.92 -24.21
N THR A 191 -8.81 -13.01 -23.99
CA THR A 191 -8.18 -12.24 -25.06
C THR A 191 -7.41 -13.15 -26.03
N THR A 192 -6.68 -14.14 -25.51
CA THR A 192 -5.96 -15.13 -26.33
C THR A 192 -6.91 -15.90 -27.21
N LEU A 193 -8.01 -16.42 -26.66
CA LEU A 193 -9.02 -17.17 -27.44
C LEU A 193 -9.69 -16.31 -28.51
N THR A 194 -9.96 -15.03 -28.23
CA THR A 194 -10.52 -14.11 -29.25
C THR A 194 -9.53 -13.68 -30.32
N CYS A 195 -8.22 -13.73 -30.03
CA CYS A 195 -7.16 -13.35 -30.96
C CYS A 195 -6.91 -14.45 -32.02
N ILE A 196 -7.13 -15.72 -31.70
CA ILE A 196 -6.84 -16.83 -32.58
C ILE A 196 -7.83 -16.86 -33.76
N ASP A 197 -7.40 -16.33 -34.91
CA ASP A 197 -8.12 -16.43 -36.18
C ASP A 197 -7.88 -17.77 -36.89
N TRP A 198 -8.78 -18.72 -36.68
CA TRP A 198 -8.72 -20.05 -37.32
C TRP A 198 -8.90 -20.02 -38.83
N ASN A 199 -9.42 -18.93 -39.41
CA ASN A 199 -9.67 -18.85 -40.85
C ASN A 199 -8.38 -18.80 -41.67
N GLN A 200 -7.24 -18.49 -41.04
CA GLN A 200 -5.93 -18.47 -41.69
C GLN A 200 -5.39 -19.88 -41.98
N PHE A 201 -5.97 -20.91 -41.36
CA PHE A 201 -5.51 -22.29 -41.42
C PHE A 201 -6.51 -23.21 -42.14
N THR A 202 -6.93 -22.84 -43.36
CA THR A 202 -8.02 -23.54 -44.09
C THR A 202 -7.74 -25.02 -44.38
N THR A 203 -6.48 -25.45 -44.40
CA THR A 203 -6.08 -26.85 -44.61
C THR A 203 -6.04 -27.66 -43.32
N LEU A 204 -6.29 -27.04 -42.16
CA LEU A 204 -6.24 -27.68 -40.85
C LEU A 204 -7.63 -27.65 -40.21
N ALA A 205 -8.20 -28.83 -39.94
CA ALA A 205 -9.37 -28.96 -39.09
C ALA A 205 -8.93 -29.10 -37.63
N THR A 206 -9.50 -28.29 -36.75
CA THR A 206 -9.08 -28.19 -35.35
C THR A 206 -10.19 -28.64 -34.42
N SER A 207 -9.86 -29.52 -33.47
CA SER A 207 -10.73 -29.90 -32.36
C SER A 207 -10.06 -29.48 -31.06
N ALA A 208 -10.64 -28.49 -30.38
CA ALA A 208 -10.13 -27.96 -29.12
C ALA A 208 -10.78 -28.64 -27.91
N GLY A 209 -9.96 -29.01 -26.92
CA GLY A 209 -10.43 -29.36 -25.58
C GLY A 209 -10.59 -28.13 -24.68
N ASN A 210 -10.85 -28.35 -23.40
CA ASN A 210 -10.92 -27.27 -22.41
C ASN A 210 -9.54 -26.64 -22.23
N SER A 211 -9.45 -25.32 -22.40
CA SER A 211 -8.26 -24.56 -22.09
C SER A 211 -8.21 -24.14 -20.63
N SER A 212 -7.01 -23.98 -20.09
CA SER A 212 -6.75 -23.34 -18.80
C SER A 212 -5.55 -22.40 -18.91
N LEU A 213 -5.57 -21.33 -18.14
CA LEU A 213 -4.47 -20.37 -18.07
C LEU A 213 -4.10 -20.14 -16.60
N HIS A 214 -2.80 -20.17 -16.34
CA HIS A 214 -2.22 -19.96 -15.02
C HIS A 214 -1.17 -18.87 -15.08
N VAL A 215 -1.26 -17.92 -14.16
CA VAL A 215 -0.25 -16.87 -13.99
C VAL A 215 0.51 -17.14 -12.70
N ILE A 216 1.82 -17.36 -12.83
CA ILE A 216 2.73 -17.60 -11.72
C ILE A 216 3.53 -16.32 -11.52
N ILE A 217 3.25 -15.62 -10.42
CA ILE A 217 3.90 -14.37 -10.07
C ILE A 217 5.02 -14.68 -9.08
N THR A 218 6.27 -14.38 -9.45
CA THR A 218 7.43 -14.53 -8.58
C THR A 218 8.03 -13.16 -8.22
N HIS A 219 9.06 -13.15 -7.38
CA HIS A 219 9.81 -11.92 -7.11
C HIS A 219 10.60 -11.41 -8.33
N ALA A 220 11.02 -12.30 -9.24
CA ALA A 220 11.94 -11.95 -10.35
C ALA A 220 11.24 -11.82 -11.71
N SER A 221 10.13 -12.53 -11.90
CA SER A 221 9.43 -12.60 -13.18
C SER A 221 7.96 -13.00 -13.01
N THR A 222 7.20 -12.81 -14.08
CA THR A 222 5.81 -13.28 -14.19
C THR A 222 5.73 -14.28 -15.33
N ILE A 223 5.33 -15.51 -15.01
CA ILE A 223 5.27 -16.63 -15.95
C ILE A 223 3.81 -16.94 -16.25
N ILE A 224 3.47 -17.10 -17.52
CA ILE A 224 2.12 -17.35 -18.01
C ILE A 224 2.13 -18.69 -18.72
N SER A 225 1.41 -19.64 -18.14
CA SER A 225 1.26 -21.00 -18.67
C SER A 225 -0.16 -21.17 -19.20
N PHE A 226 -0.26 -21.48 -20.49
CA PHE A 226 -1.53 -21.69 -21.17
C PHE A 226 -1.59 -23.12 -21.69
N GLU A 227 -2.46 -23.92 -21.09
CA GLU A 227 -2.75 -25.28 -21.53
C GLU A 227 -3.96 -25.21 -22.47
N TYR A 228 -3.73 -25.47 -23.74
CA TYR A 228 -4.75 -25.51 -24.78
C TYR A 228 -4.63 -26.78 -25.61
N PRO A 229 -5.28 -27.88 -25.18
CA PRO A 229 -5.18 -29.17 -25.86
C PRO A 229 -5.91 -29.13 -27.20
N LEU A 230 -5.15 -29.14 -28.29
CA LEU A 230 -5.63 -29.10 -29.67
C LEU A 230 -5.30 -30.40 -30.38
N VAL A 231 -6.31 -30.99 -31.04
CA VAL A 231 -6.11 -32.04 -32.03
C VAL A 231 -6.32 -31.43 -33.41
N ILE A 232 -5.27 -31.49 -34.24
CA ILE A 232 -5.23 -30.86 -35.55
C ILE A 232 -5.21 -31.96 -36.60
N THR A 233 -6.08 -31.88 -37.59
CA THR A 233 -6.15 -32.82 -38.70
C THR A 233 -5.96 -32.08 -40.02
N ASN A 234 -4.94 -32.43 -40.80
CA ASN A 234 -4.79 -31.89 -42.15
C ASN A 234 -5.90 -32.45 -43.03
N THR A 235 -6.74 -31.58 -43.58
CA THR A 235 -7.96 -31.95 -44.31
C THR A 235 -7.67 -32.62 -45.65
N ILE A 236 -6.45 -32.45 -46.18
CA ILE A 236 -5.99 -33.02 -47.44
C ILE A 236 -5.40 -34.42 -47.22
N THR A 237 -4.49 -34.55 -46.25
CA THR A 237 -3.72 -35.80 -46.03
C THR A 237 -4.37 -36.72 -45.01
N GLY A 238 -5.29 -36.21 -44.18
CA GLY A 238 -5.84 -36.91 -43.02
C GLY A 238 -4.85 -37.11 -41.88
N ALA A 239 -3.64 -36.52 -41.99
CA ALA A 239 -2.63 -36.58 -40.95
C ALA A 239 -3.13 -35.88 -39.68
N GLN A 240 -2.67 -36.33 -38.51
CA GLN A 240 -3.05 -35.74 -37.22
C GLN A 240 -1.82 -35.23 -36.45
N GLY A 241 -2.00 -34.08 -35.79
CA GLY A 241 -1.03 -33.47 -34.88
C GLY A 241 -1.69 -33.06 -33.57
N ARG A 242 -0.88 -32.84 -32.52
CA ARG A 242 -1.36 -32.36 -31.22
C ARG A 242 -0.49 -31.22 -30.74
N ILE A 243 -1.13 -30.16 -30.26
CA ILE A 243 -0.49 -29.04 -29.54
C ILE A 243 -1.18 -28.95 -28.19
N ARG A 244 -0.44 -28.65 -27.12
CA ARG A 244 -1.01 -28.60 -25.77
C ARG A 244 -0.55 -27.39 -24.97
N ASP A 245 0.75 -27.21 -24.83
CA ASP A 245 1.28 -26.28 -23.82
C ASP A 245 1.98 -25.08 -24.47
N PHE A 246 1.69 -23.91 -23.94
CA PHE A 246 2.33 -22.64 -24.28
C PHE A 246 2.84 -21.99 -22.99
N LEU A 247 4.01 -21.37 -23.08
CA LEU A 247 4.66 -20.74 -21.94
C LEU A 247 5.28 -19.42 -22.38
N ILE A 248 5.05 -18.37 -21.59
CA ILE A 248 5.68 -17.06 -21.75
C ILE A 248 6.20 -16.60 -20.40
N GLU A 249 7.38 -16.02 -20.38
CA GLU A 249 7.95 -15.38 -19.20
C GLU A 249 8.22 -13.90 -19.51
N TYR A 250 7.72 -13.02 -18.67
CA TYR A 250 8.07 -11.60 -18.69
C TYR A 250 9.00 -11.28 -17.53
N PRO A 251 10.05 -10.46 -17.75
CA PRO A 251 10.94 -9.99 -16.69
C PRO A 251 10.26 -8.88 -15.87
N VAL A 252 8.99 -9.07 -15.48
CA VAL A 252 8.22 -8.15 -14.65
C VAL A 252 8.16 -8.72 -13.25
N ARG A 253 8.83 -8.02 -12.31
CA ARG A 253 8.96 -8.35 -10.89
C ARG A 253 7.70 -7.99 -10.10
N LEU A 254 6.54 -8.38 -10.63
CA LEU A 254 5.23 -7.98 -10.09
C LEU A 254 5.07 -8.39 -8.62
N GLY A 255 5.60 -9.56 -8.24
CA GLY A 255 5.61 -10.02 -6.84
C GLY A 255 6.36 -9.07 -5.91
N GLN A 256 7.54 -8.61 -6.33
CA GLN A 256 8.34 -7.66 -5.56
C GLN A 256 7.68 -6.28 -5.49
N MET A 257 7.14 -5.79 -6.61
CA MET A 257 6.50 -4.48 -6.68
C MET A 257 5.26 -4.40 -5.79
N ILE A 258 4.40 -5.42 -5.79
CA ILE A 258 3.19 -5.41 -4.96
C ILE A 258 3.52 -5.58 -3.48
N ASN A 259 4.49 -6.43 -3.12
CA ASN A 259 4.89 -6.54 -1.72
C ASN A 259 5.47 -5.21 -1.21
N PHE A 260 6.39 -4.60 -1.96
CA PHE A 260 6.93 -3.28 -1.62
C PHE A 260 5.85 -2.21 -1.50
N THR A 261 4.92 -2.17 -2.46
CA THR A 261 3.82 -1.21 -2.44
C THR A 261 2.90 -1.45 -1.24
N SER A 262 2.53 -2.70 -0.97
CA SER A 262 1.67 -3.04 0.15
C SER A 262 2.31 -2.69 1.49
N ASP A 263 3.56 -3.07 1.72
CA ASP A 263 4.29 -2.78 2.96
C ASP A 263 4.40 -1.26 3.17
N THR A 264 4.70 -0.53 2.09
CA THR A 264 4.78 0.94 2.13
C THR A 264 3.43 1.58 2.44
N LEU A 265 2.35 1.08 1.83
CA LEU A 265 1.01 1.59 2.11
C LEU A 265 0.55 1.25 3.53
N ASP A 266 0.96 0.10 4.07
CA ASP A 266 0.70 -0.27 5.46
C ASP A 266 1.42 0.68 6.43
N ASP A 267 2.66 1.08 6.13
CA ASP A 267 3.38 2.10 6.89
C ASP A 267 2.74 3.49 6.75
N GLU A 268 2.36 3.88 5.52
CA GLU A 268 1.67 5.14 5.20
C GLU A 268 0.34 5.29 5.95
N VAL A 269 -0.46 4.22 6.04
CA VAL A 269 -1.73 4.29 6.78
C VAL A 269 -1.55 4.14 8.28
N SER A 270 -0.45 3.54 8.74
CA SER A 270 -0.24 3.26 10.17
C SER A 270 0.64 4.28 10.87
N THR A 271 1.38 5.13 10.16
CA THR A 271 2.32 6.09 10.73
C THR A 271 2.05 7.49 10.18
N LEU A 272 1.55 8.38 11.04
CA LEU A 272 1.20 9.76 10.65
C LEU A 272 2.38 10.57 10.06
N GLU A 273 3.60 10.30 10.50
CA GLU A 273 4.82 11.00 10.04
C GLU A 273 5.49 10.31 8.83
N PHE A 274 4.87 9.27 8.27
CA PHE A 274 5.47 8.54 7.17
C PHE A 274 5.56 9.44 5.93
N ASN A 275 6.71 9.37 5.26
CA ASN A 275 6.94 10.11 4.03
C ASN A 275 7.09 9.12 2.88
N LEU A 276 6.06 9.03 2.05
CA LEU A 276 6.02 8.13 0.90
C LEU A 276 7.18 8.39 -0.08
N ASN A 277 7.52 9.65 -0.32
CA ASN A 277 8.57 10.04 -1.27
C ASN A 277 9.98 9.65 -0.80
N ALA A 278 10.17 9.42 0.50
CA ALA A 278 11.44 8.96 1.06
C ALA A 278 11.62 7.44 0.98
N SER A 279 10.55 6.71 0.64
CA SER A 279 10.55 5.24 0.61
C SER A 279 11.13 4.71 -0.69
N THR A 280 12.30 4.09 -0.60
CA THR A 280 12.96 3.41 -1.73
C THR A 280 13.41 2.03 -1.29
N VAL A 281 13.09 1.00 -2.09
CA VAL A 281 13.62 -0.36 -1.91
C VAL A 281 14.24 -0.81 -3.24
N GLU A 282 15.55 -1.06 -3.21
CA GLU A 282 16.34 -1.40 -4.40
C GLU A 282 16.21 -0.36 -5.53
N THR A 283 15.57 -0.72 -6.63
CA THR A 283 15.30 0.13 -7.79
C THR A 283 13.86 0.63 -7.85
N LEU A 284 13.01 0.21 -6.90
CA LEU A 284 11.62 0.63 -6.84
C LEU A 284 11.51 2.04 -6.28
N THR A 285 10.72 2.86 -6.97
CA THR A 285 10.52 4.27 -6.63
C THR A 285 9.03 4.59 -6.62
N PHE A 286 8.64 5.52 -5.77
CA PHE A 286 7.32 6.16 -5.83
C PHE A 286 7.43 7.53 -6.47
N GLU A 287 6.48 7.83 -7.35
CA GLU A 287 6.22 9.18 -7.81
C GLU A 287 4.80 9.57 -7.41
N ARG A 288 4.70 10.73 -6.76
CA ARG A 288 3.43 11.32 -6.33
C ARG A 288 2.95 12.37 -7.34
N ARG A 289 1.67 12.32 -7.68
CA ARG A 289 0.96 13.26 -8.57
C ARG A 289 -0.21 13.90 -7.82
N ASP A 290 -0.01 15.13 -7.39
CA ASP A 290 -0.93 15.86 -6.51
C ASP A 290 -2.15 16.46 -7.21
N HIS A 291 -3.18 16.72 -6.39
CA HIS A 291 -4.35 17.55 -6.70
C HIS A 291 -5.12 17.09 -7.95
N ILE A 292 -5.29 15.78 -8.11
CA ILE A 292 -6.03 15.21 -9.24
C ILE A 292 -7.53 15.46 -9.06
N HIS A 293 -8.05 15.27 -7.85
CA HIS A 293 -9.43 15.52 -7.51
C HIS A 293 -9.56 15.79 -6.02
N ASN A 294 -9.99 16.99 -5.62
CA ASN A 294 -10.20 17.32 -4.21
C ASN A 294 -9.01 16.95 -3.29
N LEU A 295 -7.82 17.47 -3.58
CA LEU A 295 -6.56 17.15 -2.86
C LEU A 295 -6.11 15.67 -2.92
N ASP A 296 -6.93 14.74 -3.42
CA ASP A 296 -6.50 13.37 -3.69
C ASP A 296 -5.34 13.35 -4.70
N TYR A 297 -4.51 12.33 -4.57
CA TYR A 297 -3.32 12.16 -5.38
C TYR A 297 -3.18 10.75 -5.90
N ILE A 298 -2.37 10.62 -6.96
CA ILE A 298 -2.03 9.34 -7.58
C ILE A 298 -0.59 9.02 -7.26
N ILE A 299 -0.35 7.76 -6.93
CA ILE A 299 0.96 7.20 -6.73
C ILE A 299 1.29 6.27 -7.89
N ILE A 300 2.49 6.45 -8.43
CA ILE A 300 3.06 5.63 -9.48
C ILE A 300 4.27 4.92 -8.89
N THR A 301 4.18 3.61 -8.69
CA THR A 301 5.34 2.77 -8.37
C THR A 301 6.00 2.33 -9.66
N SER A 302 7.26 2.70 -9.87
CA SER A 302 8.02 2.31 -11.06
C SER A 302 9.14 1.35 -10.72
N ASP A 303 9.35 0.35 -11.58
CA ASP A 303 10.52 -0.52 -11.56
C ASP A 303 11.31 -0.45 -12.87
N PRO A 304 12.46 0.23 -12.90
CA PRO A 304 13.31 0.33 -14.09
C PRO A 304 13.82 -1.03 -14.61
N GLN A 305 13.88 -2.06 -13.76
CA GLN A 305 14.33 -3.40 -14.19
C GLN A 305 13.20 -4.24 -14.81
N SER A 306 11.96 -3.92 -14.48
CA SER A 306 10.79 -4.56 -15.07
C SER A 306 10.39 -3.79 -16.31
N THR A 307 10.44 -4.41 -17.49
CA THR A 307 10.06 -3.71 -18.73
C THR A 307 9.03 -4.49 -19.53
N ILE A 308 8.12 -3.74 -20.15
CA ILE A 308 7.22 -4.24 -21.19
C ILE A 308 7.35 -3.29 -22.38
N LEU A 309 7.71 -3.82 -23.56
CA LEU A 309 7.96 -3.01 -24.77
C LEU A 309 9.00 -1.89 -24.50
N GLU A 310 10.11 -2.26 -23.85
CA GLU A 310 11.22 -1.36 -23.52
C GLU A 310 10.84 -0.19 -22.57
N THR A 311 9.61 -0.18 -22.06
CA THR A 311 9.12 0.82 -21.12
C THR A 311 9.12 0.24 -19.70
N PRO A 312 9.63 0.96 -18.69
CA PRO A 312 9.52 0.54 -17.30
C PRO A 312 8.08 0.22 -16.91
N TYR A 313 7.91 -0.85 -16.15
CA TYR A 313 6.61 -1.25 -15.64
C TYR A 313 6.19 -0.32 -14.50
N GLU A 314 4.95 0.15 -14.58
CA GLU A 314 4.37 1.07 -13.61
C GLU A 314 3.13 0.45 -12.99
N LEU A 315 3.02 0.56 -11.67
CA LEU A 315 1.81 0.29 -10.91
C LEU A 315 1.22 1.62 -10.45
N ARG A 316 -0.04 1.88 -10.78
CA ARG A 316 -0.72 3.16 -10.48
C ARG A 316 -1.92 2.91 -9.58
N PHE A 317 -2.09 3.75 -8.57
CA PHE A 317 -3.25 3.72 -7.68
C PHE A 317 -3.49 5.10 -7.06
N ALA A 318 -4.71 5.34 -6.60
CA ALA A 318 -5.09 6.60 -5.97
C ALA A 318 -5.03 6.49 -4.44
N ILE A 319 -4.72 7.60 -3.78
CA ILE A 319 -4.87 7.80 -2.34
C ILE A 319 -5.87 8.92 -2.12
N ARG A 320 -6.91 8.65 -1.30
CA ARG A 320 -7.86 9.68 -0.89
C ARG A 320 -7.24 10.54 0.18
N ASN A 321 -7.41 11.85 0.05
CA ASN A 321 -7.02 12.84 1.03
C ASN A 321 -7.58 12.47 2.41
N ARG A 322 -6.70 12.43 3.41
CA ARG A 322 -6.97 12.10 4.79
C ARG A 322 -7.05 13.39 5.59
N ARG A 323 -7.65 13.29 6.77
CA ARG A 323 -7.77 14.47 7.65
C ARG A 323 -6.41 14.73 8.30
N PRO A 324 -5.99 16.00 8.44
CA PRO A 324 -4.82 16.31 9.24
C PRO A 324 -5.04 15.90 10.69
N ALA A 325 -3.96 15.51 11.37
CA ALA A 325 -3.99 15.05 12.75
C ALA A 325 -3.25 16.03 13.66
N LEU A 326 -3.95 16.54 14.67
CA LEU A 326 -3.31 17.24 15.79
C LEU A 326 -2.68 16.22 16.74
N PHE A 327 -1.41 16.42 17.10
CA PHE A 327 -0.75 15.62 18.12
C PHE A 327 0.12 16.49 19.03
N LEU A 328 0.13 16.15 20.30
CA LEU A 328 1.07 16.75 21.25
C LEU A 328 2.39 15.98 21.11
N LEU A 329 3.49 16.69 20.89
CA LEU A 329 4.81 16.07 20.97
C LEU A 329 5.01 15.46 22.35
N ASN A 330 5.42 14.19 22.40
CA ASN A 330 5.99 13.55 23.58
C ASN A 330 7.39 14.14 23.84
N ASP A 331 7.47 15.45 24.08
CA ASP A 331 8.69 16.08 24.58
C ASP A 331 8.77 15.71 26.07
N SER A 332 9.84 15.03 26.46
CA SER A 332 10.10 14.62 27.84
C SER A 332 10.05 15.78 28.84
N ARG A 333 10.22 17.03 28.36
CA ARG A 333 10.03 18.27 29.14
C ARG A 333 8.58 18.58 29.49
N HIS A 334 7.60 17.96 28.84
CA HIS A 334 6.16 18.24 29.03
C HIS A 334 5.50 17.34 30.08
N ARG A 335 6.14 16.24 30.50
CA ARG A 335 5.66 15.39 31.62
C ARG A 335 5.55 16.15 32.94
N THR A 336 6.27 17.27 33.09
CA THR A 336 6.18 18.18 34.24
C THR A 336 5.25 19.37 34.01
N LEU A 337 4.72 19.57 32.79
CA LEU A 337 3.88 20.70 32.41
C LEU A 337 2.37 20.42 32.54
N ASN A 338 1.95 19.57 33.48
CA ASN A 338 0.53 19.42 33.86
C ASN A 338 -0.05 20.70 34.48
N THR A 339 0.74 21.77 34.61
CA THR A 339 0.30 23.05 35.14
C THR A 339 1.03 24.17 34.41
N PHE A 340 0.31 24.86 33.51
CA PHE A 340 0.73 26.16 33.00
C PHE A 340 0.44 27.19 34.09
N VAL A 341 1.51 27.77 34.66
CA VAL A 341 1.36 28.88 35.59
C VAL A 341 1.28 30.16 34.76
N ILE A 342 0.08 30.74 34.73
CA ILE A 342 -0.17 32.06 34.14
C ILE A 342 -0.02 33.09 35.26
N CYS A 343 1.01 33.92 35.19
CA CYS A 343 1.22 34.99 36.15
C CYS A 343 1.02 36.37 35.50
N GLY A 344 0.04 37.12 35.98
CA GLY A 344 -0.09 38.55 35.69
C GLY A 344 0.85 39.34 36.60
N GLY A 345 1.91 39.90 36.02
CA GLY A 345 2.78 40.85 36.71
C GLY A 345 2.15 42.23 36.75
N LYS A 346 2.47 43.00 37.79
CA LYS A 346 2.17 44.44 37.78
C LYS A 346 3.30 45.18 37.07
N ASP A 347 2.98 46.08 36.16
CA ASP A 347 3.94 47.02 35.59
C ASP A 347 4.45 48.01 36.66
N SER A 348 5.40 48.88 36.29
CA SER A 348 5.93 49.92 37.17
C SER A 348 4.87 50.92 37.66
N ASN A 349 3.69 50.95 37.04
CA ASN A 349 2.54 51.80 37.36
C ASN A 349 1.43 51.05 38.10
N GLN A 350 1.66 49.82 38.57
CA GLN A 350 0.67 48.95 39.23
C GLN A 350 -0.46 48.42 38.33
N ASN A 351 -0.39 48.59 37.01
CA ASN A 351 -1.33 47.96 36.08
C ASN A 351 -0.96 46.50 35.86
N TYR A 352 -1.96 45.64 35.67
CA TYR A 352 -1.70 44.24 35.35
C TYR A 352 -1.36 44.10 33.87
N ASP A 353 -0.19 43.54 33.56
CA ASP A 353 0.13 43.06 32.22
C ASP A 353 -0.59 41.73 32.00
N PRO A 354 -1.58 41.64 31.09
CA PRO A 354 -2.26 40.39 30.82
C PRO A 354 -1.29 39.41 30.16
N PRO A 355 -1.46 38.10 30.42
CA PRO A 355 -0.76 37.08 29.64
C PRO A 355 -1.15 37.19 28.16
N ILE A 356 -0.16 37.17 27.28
CA ILE A 356 -0.37 37.16 25.82
C ILE A 356 -0.19 35.73 25.33
N ILE A 357 -1.11 35.29 24.48
CA ILE A 357 -0.99 34.06 23.70
C ILE A 357 -0.71 34.44 22.25
N PHE A 358 0.47 34.08 21.77
CA PHE A 358 0.82 34.17 20.35
C PHE A 358 0.91 32.78 19.75
N LEU A 359 0.57 32.66 18.47
CA LEU A 359 0.77 31.46 17.64
C LEU A 359 1.64 31.84 16.46
N THR A 360 2.57 30.97 16.08
CA THR A 360 3.39 31.19 14.88
C THR A 360 2.78 30.48 13.68
N GLN A 361 2.93 31.03 12.47
CA GLN A 361 2.29 30.50 11.26
C GLN A 361 2.73 29.06 10.89
N ASN A 362 3.91 28.63 11.36
CA ASN A 362 4.48 27.34 10.96
C ASN A 362 4.38 26.26 12.05
N GLN A 363 4.11 26.65 13.30
CA GLN A 363 3.90 25.77 14.44
C GLN A 363 2.93 26.46 15.40
N ALA A 364 1.89 25.77 15.84
CA ALA A 364 0.98 26.30 16.86
C ALA A 364 1.68 26.26 18.23
N GLN A 365 2.66 27.12 18.39
CA GLN A 365 3.36 27.33 19.65
C GLN A 365 2.49 28.25 20.51
N LEU A 366 1.83 27.68 21.50
CA LEU A 366 1.09 28.41 22.52
C LEU A 366 2.08 28.94 23.57
N CYS A 367 2.55 30.17 23.39
CA CYS A 367 3.37 30.82 24.40
C CYS A 367 2.53 31.70 25.32
N ILE A 368 2.73 31.57 26.63
CA ILE A 368 2.26 32.50 27.64
C ILE A 368 3.44 33.38 28.01
N GLN A 369 3.38 34.66 27.67
CA GLN A 369 4.32 35.64 28.21
C GLN A 369 3.79 36.13 29.56
N ASN A 370 4.54 35.86 30.64
CA ASN A 370 4.17 36.31 31.97
C ASN A 370 4.57 37.78 32.16
N GLY A 371 3.79 38.51 32.97
CA GLY A 371 4.14 39.89 33.31
C GLY A 371 5.40 40.00 34.16
N ASN A 372 5.90 41.22 34.34
CA ASN A 372 7.12 41.49 35.11
C ASN A 372 7.07 40.87 36.53
N GLY A 373 8.17 40.22 36.94
CA GLY A 373 8.30 39.58 38.26
C GLY A 373 7.99 38.08 38.30
N CYS A 374 7.72 37.45 37.16
CA CYS A 374 7.36 36.04 37.05
C CYS A 374 8.53 35.20 36.51
N ASN A 375 8.81 34.05 37.11
CA ASN A 375 9.85 33.11 36.67
C ASN A 375 9.22 31.71 36.47
N PRO A 376 9.22 31.15 35.24
CA PRO A 376 9.81 31.69 34.01
C PRO A 376 9.04 32.88 33.44
N SER A 377 9.73 33.77 32.72
CA SER A 377 9.15 34.93 32.03
C SER A 377 8.21 34.53 30.88
N SER A 378 8.33 33.31 30.39
CA SER A 378 7.44 32.74 29.39
C SER A 378 7.43 31.22 29.46
N THR A 379 6.26 30.62 29.26
CA THR A 379 6.10 29.18 29.10
C THR A 379 5.42 28.92 27.77
N CYS A 380 6.01 28.07 26.93
CA CYS A 380 5.43 27.71 25.65
C CYS A 380 5.10 26.23 25.58
N ALA A 381 3.92 25.89 25.06
CA ALA A 381 3.59 24.56 24.58
C ALA A 381 3.64 24.56 23.06
N ILE A 382 4.17 23.51 22.45
CA ILE A 382 4.14 23.36 20.99
C ILE A 382 3.01 22.39 20.67
N LEU A 383 2.02 22.86 19.93
CA LEU A 383 1.03 22.02 19.27
C LEU A 383 1.54 21.79 17.86
N ASN A 384 1.70 20.51 17.52
CA ASN A 384 2.00 20.11 16.17
C ASN A 384 0.75 19.55 15.53
N ALA A 385 0.60 19.83 14.25
CA ALA A 385 -0.26 19.07 13.39
C ALA A 385 0.60 18.51 12.26
N ILE A 386 0.22 17.32 11.79
CA ILE A 386 0.74 16.73 10.57
C ILE A 386 -0.45 16.42 9.69
N ASP A 387 -0.33 16.78 8.43
CA ASP A 387 -1.19 16.28 7.38
C ASP A 387 -0.56 14.99 6.86
N PRO A 388 -1.22 13.82 6.96
CA PRO A 388 -0.68 12.58 6.42
C PRO A 388 -0.36 12.66 4.93
N ASP A 389 -1.01 13.57 4.21
CA ASP A 389 -0.85 13.77 2.78
C ASP A 389 0.01 15.01 2.48
N ASP A 390 0.81 15.49 3.44
CA ASP A 390 1.72 16.64 3.29
C ASP A 390 1.04 17.93 2.79
N ASN A 391 -0.28 18.07 2.94
CA ASN A 391 -0.96 19.31 2.56
C ASN A 391 -0.57 20.48 3.48
N PRO A 392 -0.56 21.73 2.97
CA PRO A 392 -0.28 22.89 3.80
C PRO A 392 -1.38 23.09 4.85
N LEU A 393 -0.98 23.21 6.11
CA LEU A 393 -1.88 23.34 7.25
C LEU A 393 -2.12 24.80 7.63
N THR A 394 -3.37 25.13 7.92
CA THR A 394 -3.76 26.42 8.52
C THR A 394 -4.29 26.22 9.93
N TYR A 395 -3.70 26.93 10.91
CA TYR A 395 -4.16 26.94 12.29
C TYR A 395 -5.12 28.11 12.54
N THR A 396 -6.26 27.83 13.15
CA THR A 396 -7.20 28.84 13.65
C THR A 396 -7.54 28.56 15.11
N TYR A 397 -8.04 29.55 15.84
CA TYR A 397 -8.52 29.30 17.19
C TYR A 397 -9.79 30.04 17.55
N GLN A 398 -10.44 29.53 18.59
CA GLN A 398 -11.61 30.12 19.21
C GLN A 398 -11.46 30.04 20.73
N LEU A 399 -11.66 31.19 21.38
CA LEU A 399 -11.72 31.29 22.84
C LEU A 399 -13.11 30.84 23.31
N ASP A 400 -13.16 29.75 24.06
CA ASP A 400 -14.35 29.30 24.76
C ASP A 400 -14.44 30.09 26.07
N THR A 401 -15.17 31.20 26.02
CA THR A 401 -15.50 32.01 27.20
C THR A 401 -16.95 31.76 27.60
N PRO A 402 -17.28 31.81 28.91
CA PRO A 402 -18.64 31.53 29.40
C PRO A 402 -19.73 32.46 28.84
N GLU A 403 -19.35 33.58 28.21
CA GLU A 403 -20.24 34.36 27.36
C GLU A 403 -19.85 34.15 25.90
N PRO A 404 -20.74 33.60 25.05
CA PRO A 404 -20.42 33.33 23.65
C PRO A 404 -20.20 34.66 22.90
N THR A 405 -18.94 35.06 22.76
CA THR A 405 -18.58 36.09 21.78
C THR A 405 -18.65 35.43 20.40
N ASN A 406 -19.66 35.78 19.59
CA ASN A 406 -19.84 35.32 18.20
C ASN A 406 -18.71 35.75 17.24
N ALA A 407 -17.56 36.17 17.75
CA ALA A 407 -16.43 36.64 16.96
C ALA A 407 -15.42 35.50 16.76
N THR A 408 -15.58 34.76 15.67
CA THR A 408 -14.52 33.92 15.09
C THR A 408 -13.43 34.84 14.57
N THR A 409 -12.54 35.29 15.46
CA THR A 409 -11.46 36.19 15.08
C THR A 409 -10.28 35.33 14.69
N ILE A 410 -9.96 35.25 13.40
CA ILE A 410 -8.69 34.69 12.93
C ILE A 410 -7.61 35.71 13.35
N VAL A 411 -7.04 35.53 14.54
CA VAL A 411 -5.98 36.43 15.02
C VAL A 411 -4.66 35.69 14.96
N SER A 412 -3.62 36.32 14.44
CA SER A 412 -2.25 35.83 14.63
C SER A 412 -1.79 35.95 16.09
N GLU A 413 -2.47 36.78 16.89
CA GLU A 413 -2.16 37.06 18.30
C GLU A 413 -3.45 37.33 19.09
N ALA A 414 -3.67 36.65 20.23
CA ALA A 414 -4.78 36.95 21.14
C ALA A 414 -4.25 37.44 22.48
N THR A 415 -4.73 38.61 22.89
CA THR A 415 -4.60 39.07 24.28
C THR A 415 -5.70 38.41 25.11
N LEU A 416 -5.34 37.64 26.13
CA LEU A 416 -6.33 37.14 27.07
C LEU A 416 -6.85 38.30 27.90
N ILE A 417 -8.16 38.58 27.78
CA ILE A 417 -8.83 39.55 28.66
C ILE A 417 -8.71 39.02 30.09
N LEU A 418 -8.27 39.90 31.01
CA LEU A 418 -8.00 39.62 32.42
C LEU A 418 -9.05 38.64 33.01
N LEU A 419 -8.65 37.39 33.26
CA LEU A 419 -9.49 36.42 33.98
C LEU A 419 -9.54 36.88 35.45
N GLN A 420 -10.44 37.81 35.76
CA GLN A 420 -10.51 38.45 37.08
C GLN A 420 -11.10 37.55 38.18
N ALA A 421 -11.57 36.35 37.82
CA ALA A 421 -12.25 35.45 38.74
C ALA A 421 -11.46 34.17 39.04
N THR A 422 -11.40 33.81 40.32
CA THR A 422 -10.94 32.51 40.81
C THR A 422 -11.82 31.38 40.25
N ASN A 423 -11.21 30.33 39.67
CA ASN A 423 -11.83 29.11 39.14
C ASN A 423 -12.53 29.18 37.78
N GLN A 424 -12.09 30.06 36.86
CA GLN A 424 -12.53 29.96 35.47
C GLN A 424 -11.77 28.85 34.72
N ARG A 425 -12.49 28.17 33.82
CA ARG A 425 -11.91 27.27 32.82
C ARG A 425 -11.78 28.08 31.53
N LEU A 426 -10.59 28.14 30.97
CA LEU A 426 -10.35 28.70 29.65
C LEU A 426 -10.25 27.55 28.67
N GLY A 427 -11.11 27.50 27.67
CA GLY A 427 -10.95 26.61 26.51
C GLY A 427 -10.33 27.39 25.36
N ILE A 428 -9.28 26.85 24.75
CA ILE A 428 -8.77 27.33 23.47
C ILE A 428 -8.98 26.19 22.48
N MET A 429 -9.99 26.33 21.63
CA MET A 429 -10.17 25.41 20.53
C MET A 429 -9.19 25.80 19.43
N VAL A 430 -8.29 24.91 19.06
CA VAL A 430 -7.34 25.03 17.97
C VAL A 430 -7.87 24.17 16.84
N ASN A 431 -8.18 24.75 15.70
CA ASN A 431 -8.53 24.00 14.51
C ASN A 431 -7.35 24.00 13.54
N VAL A 432 -7.05 22.85 12.97
CA VAL A 432 -6.16 22.72 11.83
C VAL A 432 -6.98 22.32 10.61
N THR A 433 -6.68 22.89 9.44
CA THR A 433 -7.33 22.53 8.18
C THR A 433 -6.33 22.55 7.03
N ASP A 434 -6.53 21.63 6.08
CA ASP A 434 -5.86 21.57 4.77
C ASP A 434 -6.67 22.27 3.66
N GLY A 435 -7.81 22.89 4.01
CA GLY A 435 -8.76 23.51 3.10
C GLY A 435 -9.97 22.65 2.73
N GLN A 436 -9.95 21.34 2.97
CA GLN A 436 -11.07 20.43 2.72
C GLN A 436 -11.56 19.70 3.98
N HIS A 437 -10.61 19.35 4.82
CA HIS A 437 -10.77 18.66 6.07
C HIS A 437 -10.29 19.55 7.20
N ALA A 438 -10.86 19.34 8.37
CA ALA A 438 -10.43 20.02 9.57
C ALA A 438 -10.38 19.03 10.72
N ASP A 439 -9.42 19.24 11.60
CA ASP A 439 -9.35 18.65 12.93
C ASP A 439 -9.35 19.77 13.97
N SER A 440 -9.90 19.50 15.15
CA SER A 440 -10.04 20.50 16.20
C SER A 440 -9.70 19.94 17.56
N GLN A 441 -8.99 20.75 18.35
CA GLN A 441 -8.50 20.39 19.66
C GLN A 441 -8.85 21.49 20.65
N THR A 442 -9.65 21.18 21.67
CA THR A 442 -9.88 22.13 22.76
C THR A 442 -8.87 21.93 23.88
N LEU A 443 -7.92 22.85 23.99
CA LEU A 443 -7.03 22.95 25.14
C LEU A 443 -7.78 23.60 26.31
N ARG A 444 -7.97 22.85 27.39
CA ARG A 444 -8.64 23.35 28.59
C ARG A 444 -7.62 23.69 29.66
N PHE A 445 -7.55 24.96 30.04
CA PHE A 445 -6.71 25.46 31.11
C PHE A 445 -7.53 25.68 32.37
N ARG A 446 -6.97 25.28 33.51
CA ARG A 446 -7.52 25.63 34.83
C ARG A 446 -6.64 26.69 35.45
N THR A 447 -7.16 27.90 35.60
CA THR A 447 -6.43 28.97 36.28
C THR A 447 -6.65 28.87 37.79
N THR A 448 -5.56 28.90 38.57
CA THR A 448 -5.62 29.02 40.03
C THR A 448 -4.89 30.30 40.42
N ARG A 449 -5.57 31.17 41.18
CA ARG A 449 -4.93 32.38 41.72
C ARG A 449 -3.94 31.94 42.81
N ILE A 450 -2.66 32.21 42.59
CA ILE A 450 -1.63 32.04 43.63
C ILE A 450 -1.70 33.30 44.52
N PRO A 451 -1.85 33.16 45.86
CA PRO A 451 -2.05 34.27 46.78
C PRO A 451 -0.86 35.22 46.90
#